data_AF-A0AAE3HKI7-F1
#
_entry.id   AF-A0AAE3HKI7-F1
#
_cell.length_a   1.000
_cell.length_b   1.000
_cell.length_c   1.000
_cell.angle_alpha   90.00
_cell.angle_beta   90.00
_cell.angle_gamma   90.00
#
_symmetry.space_group_name_H-M   'P 1'
#
loop_
_entity.id
_entity.type
_entity.pdbx_description
1 polymer ?
#
loop_
_entity_poly.entity_id
_entity_poly.type
_entity_poly.pdbx_seq_one_letter_code
_entity_poly.pdbx_strand_id
1 'polypeptide(L)'
;MSFYDGSRDFFAFVVRAIGLILLLFGLWLALEVLNEAWQLYHEPQRIERFAEAIEQGSNIDRSIAPLQLEAPDRSGARGDELDRYGPDGAPTAQRDPASAAAEPQYRLSLSYYVAWVIALLLLLLLARIALGVVRTGGELVLYETQMKRFARELVRETVREETDKR
;
A
#
# COMPACT_ATOMS: atom_id res chain seq x y z
N MET A 1 40.60 36.80 -7.36
CA MET A 1 40.05 35.44 -7.15
C MET A 1 38.78 35.63 -6.34
N SER A 2 37.63 35.55 -7.01
CA SER A 2 36.35 36.06 -6.49
C SER A 2 35.76 35.08 -5.46
N PHE A 3 35.46 35.55 -4.24
CA PHE A 3 34.75 34.78 -3.21
C PHE A 3 33.40 34.20 -3.68
N TYR A 4 32.87 34.70 -4.80
CA TYR A 4 31.63 34.23 -5.41
C TYR A 4 31.75 32.86 -6.13
N ASP A 5 32.95 32.49 -6.62
CA ASP A 5 33.12 31.21 -7.29
C ASP A 5 33.14 30.06 -6.27
N GLY A 6 33.88 30.22 -5.17
CA GLY A 6 33.93 29.21 -4.11
C GLY A 6 32.60 28.95 -3.41
N SER A 7 31.74 29.98 -3.27
CA SER A 7 30.41 29.81 -2.66
C SER A 7 29.41 29.11 -3.58
N ARG A 8 29.50 29.29 -4.91
CA ARG A 8 28.68 28.53 -5.88
C ARG A 8 29.06 27.06 -5.91
N ASP A 9 30.36 26.75 -5.92
CA ASP A 9 30.85 25.37 -5.95
C ASP A 9 30.46 24.63 -4.67
N PHE A 10 30.57 25.30 -3.52
CA PHE A 10 30.10 24.75 -2.24
C PHE A 10 28.59 24.50 -2.25
N PHE A 11 27.79 25.45 -2.74
CA PHE A 11 26.34 25.29 -2.82
C PHE A 11 25.94 24.14 -3.76
N ALA A 12 26.60 24.01 -4.91
CA ALA A 12 26.39 22.90 -5.84
C ALA A 12 26.73 21.54 -5.20
N PHE A 13 27.82 21.47 -4.43
CA PHE A 13 28.19 20.27 -3.69
C PHE A 13 27.14 19.89 -2.64
N VAL A 14 26.66 20.87 -1.86
CA VAL A 14 25.63 20.66 -0.82
C VAL A 14 24.33 20.17 -1.44
N VAL A 15 23.86 20.80 -2.52
CA VAL A 15 22.63 20.38 -3.23
C VAL A 15 22.77 18.93 -3.73
N ARG A 16 23.94 18.56 -4.26
CA ARG A 16 24.20 17.20 -4.73
C ARG A 16 24.25 16.18 -3.59
N ALA A 17 24.85 16.54 -2.46
CA ALA A 17 24.88 15.70 -1.27
C ALA A 17 23.47 15.46 -0.73
N ILE A 18 22.64 16.52 -0.66
CA ILE A 18 21.23 16.42 -0.25
C ILE A 18 20.45 15.54 -1.23
N GLY A 19 20.62 15.74 -2.54
CA GLY A 19 19.96 14.90 -3.55
C GLY A 19 20.32 13.41 -3.41
N LEU A 20 21.58 13.11 -3.12
CA LEU A 20 22.05 11.74 -2.89
C LEU A 20 21.47 11.14 -1.61
N ILE A 21 21.39 11.90 -0.53
CA ILE A 21 20.74 11.48 0.72
C ILE A 21 19.26 11.19 0.49
N LEU A 22 18.54 12.09 -0.21
CA LEU A 22 17.13 11.89 -0.54
C LEU A 22 16.93 10.63 -1.40
N LEU A 23 17.83 10.39 -2.36
CA LEU A 23 17.77 9.20 -3.21
C LEU A 23 17.96 7.91 -2.39
N LEU A 24 18.97 7.88 -1.51
CA LEU A 24 19.20 6.74 -0.62
C LEU A 24 18.02 6.52 0.34
N PHE A 25 17.47 7.60 0.90
CA PHE A 25 16.33 7.52 1.81
C PHE A 25 15.06 7.03 1.11
N GLY A 26 14.78 7.55 -0.09
CA GLY A 26 13.64 7.09 -0.90
C GLY A 26 13.79 5.63 -1.33
N LEU A 27 15.01 5.19 -1.66
CA LEU A 27 15.30 3.79 -1.95
C LEU A 27 15.10 2.90 -0.72
N TRP A 28 15.59 3.34 0.44
CA TRP A 28 15.38 2.65 1.72
C TRP A 28 13.89 2.46 2.02
N LEU A 29 13.10 3.54 1.90
CA LEU A 29 11.64 3.47 2.09
C LEU A 29 10.98 2.51 1.10
N ALA A 30 11.41 2.48 -0.16
CA ALA A 30 10.86 1.55 -1.15
C ALA A 30 11.13 0.07 -0.77
N LEU A 31 12.32 -0.22 -0.25
CA LEU A 31 12.65 -1.55 0.26
C LEU A 31 11.81 -1.91 1.50
N GLU A 32 11.60 -0.95 2.41
CA GLU A 32 10.75 -1.15 3.58
C GLU A 32 9.31 -1.50 3.18
N VAL A 33 8.74 -0.77 2.22
CA VAL A 33 7.39 -1.05 1.69
C VAL A 33 7.32 -2.43 1.05
N LEU A 34 8.36 -2.86 0.33
CA LEU A 34 8.41 -4.17 -0.28
C LEU A 34 8.50 -5.28 0.78
N ASN A 35 9.30 -5.07 1.83
CA ASN A 35 9.41 -5.97 2.96
C ASN A 35 8.08 -6.08 3.72
N GLU A 36 7.41 -4.95 3.97
CA GLU A 36 6.10 -4.90 4.61
C GLU A 36 5.05 -5.66 3.78
N ALA A 37 5.06 -5.49 2.45
CA ALA A 37 4.19 -6.25 1.55
C ALA A 37 4.48 -7.76 1.58
N TRP A 38 5.77 -8.13 1.64
CA TRP A 38 6.18 -9.54 1.77
C TRP A 38 5.74 -10.15 3.09
N GLN A 39 5.91 -9.43 4.21
CA GLN A 39 5.45 -9.84 5.52
C GLN A 39 3.94 -9.99 5.56
N LEU A 40 3.20 -9.05 4.97
CA LEU A 40 1.75 -9.13 4.90
C LEU A 40 1.27 -10.36 4.10
N TYR A 41 2.02 -10.77 3.09
CA TYR A 41 1.77 -11.98 2.33
C TYR A 41 2.07 -13.26 3.13
N HIS A 42 3.12 -13.28 3.95
CA HIS A 42 3.49 -14.45 4.77
C HIS A 42 2.69 -14.56 6.08
N GLU A 43 2.25 -13.44 6.65
CA GLU A 43 1.54 -13.37 7.94
C GLU A 43 0.13 -12.75 7.78
N PRO A 44 -0.86 -13.52 7.31
CA PRO A 44 -2.23 -13.01 7.10
C PRO A 44 -2.93 -12.60 8.42
N GLN A 45 -2.42 -13.05 9.57
CA GLN A 45 -2.95 -12.75 10.91
C GLN A 45 -3.01 -11.25 11.24
N ARG A 46 -2.15 -10.42 10.61
CA ARG A 46 -2.21 -8.97 10.77
C ARG A 46 -3.45 -8.37 10.12
N ILE A 47 -3.91 -8.93 9.01
CA ILE A 47 -5.12 -8.50 8.32
C ILE A 47 -6.37 -8.93 9.09
N GLU A 48 -6.36 -10.10 9.73
CA GLU A 48 -7.47 -10.54 10.59
C GLU A 48 -7.74 -9.56 11.72
N ARG A 49 -6.69 -9.14 12.45
CA ARG A 49 -6.80 -8.11 13.50
C ARG A 49 -7.27 -6.76 12.96
N PHE A 50 -6.84 -6.40 11.75
CA PHE A 50 -7.27 -5.15 11.11
C PHE A 50 -8.74 -5.22 10.66
N ALA A 51 -9.18 -6.38 10.17
CA ALA A 51 -10.56 -6.65 9.80
C ALA A 51 -11.48 -6.61 11.03
N GLU A 52 -11.05 -7.18 12.16
CA GLU A 52 -11.78 -7.07 13.44
C GLU A 52 -11.90 -5.61 13.89
N ALA A 53 -10.83 -4.82 13.80
CA ALA A 53 -10.85 -3.40 14.14
C ALA A 53 -11.78 -2.60 13.19
N ILE A 54 -11.80 -2.92 11.90
CA ILE A 54 -12.72 -2.32 10.92
C ILE A 54 -14.17 -2.71 11.23
N GLU A 55 -14.44 -3.97 11.55
CA GLU A 55 -15.80 -4.42 11.85
C GLU A 55 -16.32 -3.78 13.14
N GLN A 56 -15.49 -3.68 14.18
CA GLN A 56 -15.83 -2.95 15.41
C GLN A 56 -16.14 -1.48 15.15
N GLY A 57 -15.39 -0.82 14.25
CA GLY A 57 -15.58 0.58 13.92
C GLY A 57 -16.73 0.85 12.92
N SER A 58 -16.99 -0.06 12.00
CA SER A 58 -17.82 0.20 10.81
C SER A 58 -19.01 -0.75 10.62
N ASN A 59 -19.13 -1.85 11.39
CA ASN A 59 -20.22 -2.84 11.30
C ASN A 59 -20.58 -3.20 9.83
N ILE A 60 -19.57 -3.41 8.99
CA ILE A 60 -19.75 -3.56 7.55
C ILE A 60 -20.52 -4.85 7.27
N ASP A 61 -20.20 -5.93 7.99
CA ASP A 61 -20.83 -7.22 7.80
C ASP A 61 -22.34 -7.17 8.15
N ARG A 62 -22.73 -6.36 9.16
CA ARG A 62 -24.14 -6.14 9.52
C ARG A 62 -24.89 -5.27 8.50
N SER A 63 -24.22 -4.31 7.87
CA SER A 63 -24.85 -3.41 6.88
C SER A 63 -25.16 -4.09 5.54
N ILE A 64 -24.45 -5.18 5.22
CA ILE A 64 -24.57 -5.91 3.94
C ILE A 64 -25.26 -7.27 4.11
N ALA A 65 -25.39 -7.78 5.35
CA ALA A 65 -26.23 -8.94 5.68
C ALA A 65 -27.62 -8.96 5.01
N PRO A 66 -28.39 -7.86 4.91
CA PRO A 66 -29.68 -7.88 4.22
C PRO A 66 -29.59 -8.12 2.71
N LEU A 67 -28.45 -7.85 2.06
CA LEU A 67 -28.22 -8.12 0.63
C LEU A 67 -27.78 -9.57 0.36
N GLN A 68 -27.26 -10.29 1.36
CA GLN A 68 -26.90 -11.71 1.24
C GLN A 68 -28.11 -12.66 1.34
N LEU A 69 -29.25 -12.19 1.86
CA LEU A 69 -30.49 -12.99 1.98
C LEU A 69 -31.17 -13.30 0.64
N GLU A 70 -30.76 -12.69 -0.47
CA GLU A 70 -31.37 -12.86 -1.78
C GLU A 70 -30.60 -13.83 -2.70
N ALA A 71 -29.60 -14.53 -2.17
CA ALA A 71 -29.01 -15.67 -2.86
C ALA A 71 -30.01 -16.84 -2.84
N PRO A 72 -30.47 -17.34 -4.00
CA PRO A 72 -31.45 -18.42 -4.06
C PRO A 72 -30.83 -19.67 -3.44
N ASP A 73 -31.55 -20.17 -2.44
CA ASP A 73 -31.27 -21.37 -1.68
C ASP A 73 -31.00 -22.56 -2.62
N ARG A 74 -29.71 -22.84 -2.88
CA ARG A 74 -29.25 -24.15 -3.38
C ARG A 74 -28.85 -25.02 -2.20
N SER A 75 -29.70 -25.13 -1.18
CA SER A 75 -29.69 -26.25 -0.24
C SER A 75 -30.57 -27.40 -0.78
N GLY A 76 -30.32 -27.78 -2.04
CA GLY A 76 -30.75 -29.06 -2.59
C GLY A 76 -29.57 -30.03 -2.53
N ALA A 77 -29.72 -31.07 -1.72
CA ALA A 77 -28.90 -32.29 -1.66
C ALA A 77 -27.67 -32.30 -0.73
N ARG A 78 -27.91 -32.62 0.54
CA ARG A 78 -27.22 -33.76 1.17
C ARG A 78 -28.14 -34.39 2.22
N GLY A 79 -28.54 -35.63 1.96
CA GLY A 79 -29.18 -36.50 2.95
C GLY A 79 -28.18 -36.97 4.02
N ASP A 80 -28.69 -37.81 4.91
CA ASP A 80 -28.20 -38.20 6.25
C ASP A 80 -28.53 -37.15 7.33
N GLU A 81 -29.19 -37.47 8.45
CA GLU A 81 -29.32 -38.73 9.16
C GLU A 81 -30.65 -38.71 9.93
N LEU A 82 -31.51 -39.68 9.63
CA LEU A 82 -32.49 -40.19 10.59
C LEU A 82 -31.69 -40.86 11.72
N ASP A 83 -31.62 -40.25 12.91
CA ASP A 83 -31.60 -40.94 14.21
C ASP A 83 -31.36 -39.94 15.35
N ARG A 84 -32.44 -39.33 15.84
CA ARG A 84 -32.47 -38.75 17.18
C ARG A 84 -33.86 -38.87 17.79
N TYR A 85 -34.28 -40.11 18.03
CA TYR A 85 -35.36 -40.42 18.96
C TYR A 85 -34.79 -41.29 20.08
N GLY A 86 -34.28 -40.63 21.13
CA GLY A 86 -34.05 -41.30 22.42
C GLY A 86 -35.39 -41.57 23.10
N PRO A 87 -35.52 -42.63 23.91
CA PRO A 87 -36.80 -43.14 24.40
C PRO A 87 -37.52 -42.26 25.43
N ASP A 88 -36.95 -41.12 25.85
CA ASP A 88 -37.49 -40.29 26.93
C ASP A 88 -37.79 -38.88 26.41
N GLY A 89 -39.06 -38.64 26.05
CA GLY A 89 -39.55 -37.41 25.41
C GLY A 89 -39.57 -36.17 26.31
N ALA A 90 -38.42 -35.56 26.58
CA ALA A 90 -38.32 -34.24 27.19
C ALA A 90 -37.43 -33.29 26.37
N PRO A 91 -37.95 -32.16 25.84
CA PRO A 91 -37.12 -31.15 25.21
C PRO A 91 -36.42 -30.31 26.30
N THR A 92 -35.18 -30.65 26.66
CA THR A 92 -34.29 -29.74 27.38
C THR A 92 -33.75 -28.70 26.40
N ALA A 93 -34.58 -27.70 26.08
CA ALA A 93 -34.15 -26.48 25.42
C ALA A 93 -33.49 -25.54 26.45
N GLN A 94 -32.32 -25.94 26.96
CA GLN A 94 -31.44 -25.04 27.68
C GLN A 94 -30.52 -24.38 26.66
N ARG A 95 -31.00 -23.28 26.10
CA ARG A 95 -30.25 -22.43 25.18
C ARG A 95 -29.39 -21.50 26.04
N ASP A 96 -28.15 -21.89 26.29
CA ASP A 96 -27.18 -21.01 26.97
C ASP A 96 -27.02 -19.71 26.18
N PRO A 97 -27.26 -18.52 26.77
CA PRO A 97 -27.05 -17.24 26.10
C PRO A 97 -25.56 -16.86 25.95
N ALA A 98 -24.64 -17.70 26.44
CA ALA A 98 -23.21 -17.47 26.38
C ALA A 98 -22.54 -18.02 25.10
N SER A 99 -23.26 -18.80 24.29
CA SER A 99 -22.71 -19.44 23.08
C SER A 99 -22.94 -18.62 21.80
N ALA A 100 -23.61 -17.47 21.89
CA ALA A 100 -23.85 -16.57 20.74
C ALA A 100 -22.63 -15.69 20.38
N ALA A 101 -21.52 -15.81 21.10
CA ALA A 101 -20.31 -15.00 20.89
C ALA A 101 -19.16 -15.75 20.18
N ALA A 102 -19.35 -17.01 19.78
CA ALA A 102 -18.27 -17.78 19.17
C ALA A 102 -18.82 -18.83 18.18
N GLU A 103 -19.50 -18.38 17.14
CA GLU A 103 -19.49 -19.17 15.91
C GLU A 103 -18.50 -18.52 14.93
N PRO A 104 -17.36 -19.17 14.62
CA PRO A 104 -16.60 -18.84 13.44
C PRO A 104 -17.39 -19.40 12.25
N GLN A 105 -18.54 -18.77 11.97
CA GLN A 105 -19.22 -19.02 10.71
C GLN A 105 -18.22 -18.58 9.65
N TYR A 106 -17.87 -19.52 8.76
CA TYR A 106 -17.19 -19.31 7.50
C TYR A 106 -18.02 -18.39 6.57
N ARG A 107 -18.48 -17.25 7.08
CA ARG A 107 -18.92 -16.12 6.29
C ARG A 107 -17.64 -15.54 5.76
N LEU A 108 -17.48 -15.56 4.44
CA LEU A 108 -16.53 -14.71 3.74
C LEU A 108 -16.70 -13.30 4.31
N SER A 109 -15.86 -12.93 5.27
CA SER A 109 -16.00 -11.69 6.00
C SER A 109 -15.57 -10.60 5.05
N LEU A 110 -16.52 -9.79 4.60
CA LEU A 110 -16.22 -8.73 3.64
C LEU A 110 -15.20 -7.77 4.25
N SER A 111 -15.29 -7.58 5.57
CA SER A 111 -14.27 -6.93 6.41
C SER A 111 -12.84 -7.43 6.15
N TYR A 112 -12.60 -8.74 5.98
CA TYR A 112 -11.26 -9.28 5.64
C TYR A 112 -10.77 -8.84 4.26
N TYR A 113 -11.64 -8.87 3.25
CA TYR A 113 -11.29 -8.40 1.91
C TYR A 113 -11.08 -6.89 1.86
N VAL A 114 -11.91 -6.13 2.58
CA VAL A 114 -11.78 -4.67 2.71
C VAL A 114 -10.47 -4.32 3.41
N ALA A 115 -10.09 -5.05 4.46
CA ALA A 115 -8.80 -4.87 5.14
C ALA A 115 -7.61 -5.08 4.19
N TRP A 116 -7.66 -6.12 3.33
CA TRP A 116 -6.66 -6.32 2.28
C TRP A 116 -6.57 -5.16 1.30
N VAL A 117 -7.71 -4.66 0.81
CA VAL A 117 -7.74 -3.52 -0.12
C VAL A 117 -7.16 -2.27 0.51
N ILE A 118 -7.52 -1.97 1.75
CA ILE A 118 -7.00 -0.82 2.49
C ILE A 118 -5.49 -0.95 2.71
N ALA A 119 -5.01 -2.12 3.14
CA ALA A 119 -3.59 -2.35 3.36
C ALA A 119 -2.77 -2.16 2.07
N LEU A 120 -3.24 -2.70 0.95
CA LEU A 120 -2.61 -2.52 -0.35
C LEU A 120 -2.63 -1.05 -0.81
N LEU A 121 -3.72 -0.31 -0.55
CA LEU A 121 -3.82 1.11 -0.83
C LEU A 121 -2.82 1.94 -0.02
N LEU A 122 -2.64 1.62 1.27
CA LEU A 122 -1.67 2.28 2.14
C LEU A 122 -0.23 2.00 1.67
N LEU A 123 0.08 0.76 1.33
CA LEU A 123 1.38 0.38 0.75
C LEU A 123 1.64 1.11 -0.57
N LEU A 124 0.63 1.20 -1.44
CA LEU A 124 0.72 1.94 -2.70
C LEU A 124 0.98 3.44 -2.46
N LEU A 125 0.31 4.04 -1.48
CA LEU A 125 0.50 5.43 -1.10
C LEU A 125 1.96 5.67 -0.65
N LEU A 126 2.48 4.82 0.22
CA LEU A 126 3.87 4.89 0.68
C LEU A 126 4.86 4.70 -0.46
N ALA A 127 4.62 3.72 -1.35
CA ALA A 127 5.44 3.52 -2.54
C ALA A 127 5.44 4.77 -3.44
N ARG A 128 4.28 5.41 -3.63
CA ARG A 128 4.16 6.64 -4.44
C ARG A 128 4.94 7.79 -3.84
N ILE A 129 4.91 7.96 -2.52
CA ILE A 129 5.69 8.97 -1.81
C ILE A 129 7.18 8.68 -1.97
N ALA A 130 7.60 7.42 -1.79
CA ALA A 130 8.99 7.00 -1.97
C ALA A 130 9.49 7.31 -3.40
N LEU A 131 8.71 6.99 -4.43
CA LEU A 131 9.05 7.36 -5.82
C LEU A 131 9.18 8.87 -6.01
N GLY A 132 8.33 9.67 -5.37
CA GLY A 132 8.43 11.13 -5.40
C GLY A 132 9.75 11.65 -4.80
N VAL A 133 10.17 11.09 -3.66
CA VAL A 133 11.44 11.42 -3.00
C VAL A 133 12.64 10.98 -3.85
N VAL A 134 12.61 9.78 -4.43
CA VAL A 134 13.68 9.31 -5.33
C VAL A 134 13.79 10.19 -6.57
N ARG A 135 12.67 10.55 -7.18
CA ARG A 135 12.65 11.40 -8.38
C ARG A 135 13.23 12.77 -8.11
N THR A 136 12.79 13.42 -7.03
CA THR A 136 13.32 14.73 -6.62
C THR A 136 14.80 14.64 -6.26
N GLY A 137 15.22 13.64 -5.47
CA GLY A 137 16.63 13.42 -5.15
C GLY A 137 17.50 13.19 -6.39
N GLY A 138 17.01 12.42 -7.37
CA GLY A 138 17.71 12.17 -8.64
C GLY A 138 17.84 13.42 -9.51
N GLU A 139 16.80 14.25 -9.60
CA GLU A 139 16.84 15.53 -10.32
C GLU A 139 17.87 16.49 -9.70
N LEU A 140 18.01 16.53 -8.36
CA LEU A 140 19.02 17.34 -7.66
C LEU A 140 20.45 16.88 -7.96
N VAL A 141 20.70 15.57 -8.06
CA VAL A 141 22.03 15.04 -8.40
C VAL A 141 22.39 15.28 -9.87
N LEU A 142 21.41 15.24 -10.76
CA LEU A 142 21.61 15.34 -12.21
C LEU A 142 21.60 16.77 -12.76
N TYR A 143 21.20 17.76 -11.95
CA TYR A 143 21.00 19.16 -12.36
C TYR A 143 22.19 19.75 -13.14
N GLU A 144 23.42 19.42 -12.73
CA GLU A 144 24.65 19.92 -13.36
C GLU A 144 24.90 19.30 -14.75
N THR A 145 24.47 18.06 -14.97
CA THR A 145 24.68 17.32 -16.23
C THR A 145 23.81 17.84 -17.36
N GLN A 146 22.56 18.22 -17.05
CA GLN A 146 21.66 18.80 -18.05
C GLN A 146 22.10 20.21 -18.44
N MET A 147 22.46 21.04 -17.45
CA MET A 147 22.88 22.42 -17.69
C MET A 147 24.15 22.50 -18.56
N LYS A 148 25.10 21.58 -18.38
CA LYS A 148 26.31 21.47 -19.22
C LYS A 148 26.00 21.10 -20.67
N ARG A 149 24.95 20.31 -20.93
CA ARG A 149 24.53 19.99 -22.31
C ARG A 149 23.88 21.19 -22.99
N PHE A 150 22.99 21.90 -22.28
CA PHE A 150 22.38 23.13 -22.78
C PHE A 150 23.41 24.23 -23.05
N ALA A 151 24.38 24.44 -22.16
CA ALA A 151 25.46 25.40 -22.40
C ALA A 151 26.32 25.01 -23.62
N ARG A 152 26.57 23.70 -23.81
CA ARG A 152 27.34 23.20 -24.95
C ARG A 152 26.58 23.32 -26.27
N GLU A 153 25.25 23.22 -26.27
CA GLU A 153 24.41 23.45 -27.46
C GLU A 153 24.30 24.94 -27.78
N LEU A 154 24.10 25.81 -26.79
CA LEU A 154 24.07 27.27 -26.96
C LEU A 154 25.37 27.83 -27.53
N VAL A 155 26.52 27.37 -27.01
CA VAL A 155 27.85 27.75 -27.53
C VAL A 155 28.06 27.22 -28.96
N ARG A 156 27.49 26.07 -29.30
CA ARG A 156 27.62 25.48 -30.64
C ARG A 156 26.81 26.25 -31.69
N GLU A 157 25.66 26.77 -31.32
CA GLU A 157 24.85 27.63 -32.20
C GLU A 157 25.53 28.98 -32.44
N THR A 158 26.05 29.63 -31.39
CA THR A 158 26.75 30.92 -31.53
C THR A 158 28.01 30.82 -32.39
N VAL A 159 28.82 29.78 -32.22
CA VAL A 159 30.03 29.57 -33.04
C VAL A 159 29.68 29.27 -34.51
N ARG A 160 28.57 28.56 -34.76
CA ARG A 160 28.14 28.23 -36.12
C ARG A 160 27.64 29.46 -36.88
N GLU A 161 26.96 30.38 -36.20
CA GLU A 161 26.48 31.64 -36.78
C GLU A 161 27.61 32.61 -37.14
N GLU A 162 28.71 32.59 -36.39
CA GLU A 162 29.88 33.44 -36.63
C GLU A 162 30.75 32.93 -37.81
N THR A 163 30.70 31.62 -38.08
CA THR A 163 31.47 30.99 -39.17
C THR A 163 30.79 31.15 -40.54
N ASP A 164 29.47 31.36 -40.57
CA ASP A 164 28.68 31.55 -41.81
C ASP A 164 28.69 33.01 -42.32
N LYS A 165 29.20 33.95 -41.50
CA LYS A 165 29.33 35.38 -41.84
C LYS A 165 30.73 35.79 -42.36
N ARG A 166 31.67 34.85 -42.51
CA ARG A 166 33.01 35.08 -43.09
C ARG A 166 33.13 34.44 -44.46
#